data_AF-A0A7D3ZR88-F1
#
_entry.id   AF-A0A7D3ZR88-F1
#
_cell.length_a   1.000
_cell.length_b   1.000
_cell.length_c   1.000
_cell.angle_alpha   90.00
_cell.angle_beta   90.00
_cell.angle_gamma   90.00
#
_symmetry.space_group_name_H-M   'P 1'
#
loop_
_entity.id
_entity.type
_entity.pdbx_description
1 polymer ?
#
loop_
_entity_poly.entity_id
_entity_poly.type
_entity_poly.pdbx_seq_one_letter_code
_entity_poly.pdbx_strand_id
1 'polypeptide(L)'
;MTASRDGTAVKALAREHHVAPKTIRCALDAAGARQLPDRLDALPVPEEPPGPAADTPVTLDLPGLLADHLRAVGDDTIRAALILGRIIRCGKGYSIRLTMPLQLHHAALHQSAALAAEGAGPAERKAYRVYATRITAAQRQRTPGN
;
A
#
# COMPACT_ATOMS: atom_id res chain seq x y z
N MET A 1 15.10 -0.97 -29.01
CA MET A 1 13.77 -1.53 -28.69
C MET A 1 13.94 -2.68 -27.70
N THR A 2 13.92 -2.42 -26.39
CA THR A 2 14.07 -3.46 -25.35
C THR A 2 12.73 -3.66 -24.66
N ALA A 3 11.86 -4.46 -25.28
CA ALA A 3 10.56 -4.83 -24.71
C ALA A 3 10.71 -6.05 -23.77
N SER A 4 10.46 -5.82 -22.48
CA SER A 4 10.15 -6.75 -21.38
C SER A 4 10.77 -8.16 -21.38
N ARG A 5 11.90 -8.33 -20.68
CA ARG A 5 12.44 -9.65 -20.29
C ARG A 5 11.57 -10.39 -19.26
N ASP A 6 10.84 -9.67 -18.41
CA ASP A 6 10.06 -10.27 -17.31
C ASP A 6 8.83 -11.08 -17.79
N GLY A 7 8.20 -10.65 -18.89
CA GLY A 7 7.04 -11.34 -19.44
C GLY A 7 7.40 -12.71 -20.03
N THR A 8 8.58 -12.79 -20.64
CA THR A 8 9.12 -14.00 -21.27
C THR A 8 9.55 -15.02 -20.22
N ALA A 9 10.20 -14.56 -19.14
CA ALA A 9 10.63 -15.40 -18.03
C ALA A 9 9.44 -16.07 -17.31
N VAL A 10 8.35 -15.34 -17.05
CA VAL A 10 7.13 -15.89 -16.41
C VAL A 10 6.48 -16.97 -17.28
N LYS A 11 6.47 -16.79 -18.61
CA LYS A 11 5.90 -17.78 -19.54
C LYS A 11 6.76 -19.03 -19.65
N ALA A 12 8.08 -18.92 -19.58
CA ALA A 12 8.98 -20.07 -19.57
C ALA A 12 8.80 -20.91 -18.30
N LEU A 13 8.83 -20.24 -17.13
CA LEU A 13 8.68 -20.89 -15.82
C LEU A 13 7.31 -21.58 -15.66
N ALA A 14 6.27 -21.01 -16.27
CA ALA A 14 4.94 -21.61 -16.32
C ALA A 14 4.89 -22.93 -17.12
N ARG A 15 5.67 -23.02 -18.22
CA ARG A 15 5.74 -24.24 -19.04
C ARG A 15 6.52 -25.34 -18.34
N GLU A 16 7.62 -24.99 -17.68
CA GLU A 16 8.45 -25.92 -16.91
C GLU A 16 7.68 -26.55 -15.75
N HIS A 17 6.90 -25.76 -15.02
CA HIS A 17 6.11 -26.26 -13.90
C HIS A 17 4.67 -26.67 -14.26
N HIS A 18 4.31 -26.70 -15.55
CA HIS A 18 2.95 -27.02 -16.03
C HIS A 18 1.80 -26.26 -15.34
N VAL A 19 2.04 -25.01 -14.94
CA VAL A 19 1.07 -24.17 -14.24
C VAL A 19 0.72 -22.93 -15.04
N ALA A 20 -0.44 -22.34 -14.77
CA ALA A 20 -0.83 -21.10 -15.42
C ALA A 20 0.19 -19.97 -15.13
N PRO A 21 0.54 -19.11 -16.11
CA PRO A 21 1.44 -17.96 -15.89
C PRO A 21 0.97 -16.99 -14.80
N LYS A 22 -0.35 -16.96 -14.54
CA LYS A 22 -0.93 -16.19 -13.43
C LYS A 22 -0.52 -16.74 -12.06
N THR A 23 -0.39 -18.06 -11.92
CA THR A 23 0.05 -18.72 -10.68
C THR A 23 1.50 -18.39 -10.38
N ILE A 24 2.38 -18.49 -11.38
CA ILE A 24 3.77 -18.05 -11.27
C ILE A 24 3.84 -16.56 -10.90
N ARG A 25 3.01 -15.71 -11.53
CA ARG A 25 2.95 -14.29 -11.20
C ARG A 25 2.56 -14.04 -9.75
N CYS A 26 1.49 -14.67 -9.28
CA CYS A 26 1.06 -14.57 -7.89
C CYS A 26 2.09 -15.13 -6.91
N ALA A 27 2.79 -16.21 -7.25
CA ALA A 27 3.85 -16.76 -6.41
C ALA A 27 5.05 -15.81 -6.31
N LEU A 28 5.47 -15.19 -7.43
CA LEU A 28 6.53 -14.19 -7.44
C LEU A 28 6.13 -12.91 -6.70
N ASP A 29 4.86 -12.52 -6.78
CA ASP A 29 4.32 -11.37 -6.05
C ASP A 29 4.24 -11.67 -4.54
N ALA A 30 3.84 -12.88 -4.15
CA ALA A 30 3.77 -13.33 -2.76
C ALA A 30 5.16 -13.52 -2.13
N ALA A 31 6.15 -13.93 -2.92
CA ALA A 31 7.54 -14.08 -2.49
C ALA A 31 8.31 -12.73 -2.47
N GLY A 32 7.68 -11.62 -2.85
CA GLY A 32 8.36 -10.32 -2.95
C GLY A 32 9.45 -10.28 -4.04
N ALA A 33 9.55 -11.30 -4.89
CA ALA A 33 10.64 -11.47 -5.86
C ALA A 33 10.56 -10.47 -7.04
N ARG A 34 9.51 -9.66 -7.11
CA ARG A 34 9.42 -8.51 -8.03
C ARG A 34 9.83 -7.17 -7.42
N GLN A 35 10.10 -7.11 -6.11
CA GLN A 35 10.67 -5.91 -5.50
C GLN A 35 12.16 -5.87 -5.81
N LEU A 36 12.49 -5.39 -7.00
CA LEU A 36 13.79 -4.77 -7.22
C LEU A 36 13.78 -3.45 -6.43
N PRO A 37 14.64 -3.27 -5.41
CA PRO A 37 14.80 -1.95 -4.82
C PRO A 37 15.48 -1.05 -5.87
N ASP A 38 14.76 -0.04 -6.36
CA ASP A 38 15.38 1.14 -6.98
C ASP A 38 16.12 1.89 -5.88
N ARG A 39 17.32 1.41 -5.56
CA ARG A 39 18.25 2.06 -4.65
C ARG A 39 19.42 2.58 -5.47
N LEU A 40 19.19 3.64 -6.27
CA LEU A 40 20.22 4.41 -6.96
C LEU A 40 19.63 5.78 -7.33
N ASP A 41 19.62 6.71 -6.38
CA ASP A 41 20.47 7.90 -6.44
C ASP A 41 20.16 8.86 -5.27
N ALA A 42 21.19 9.56 -4.85
CA ALA A 42 21.39 10.11 -3.53
C ALA A 42 20.60 11.39 -3.21
N LEU A 43 20.36 11.62 -1.91
CA LEU A 43 20.75 12.83 -1.16
C LEU A 43 20.69 12.52 0.36
N PRO A 44 21.68 12.94 1.19
CA PRO A 44 21.74 12.62 2.62
C PRO A 44 21.15 13.74 3.48
N VAL A 45 20.08 13.50 4.26
CA VAL A 45 19.48 14.48 5.19
C VAL A 45 18.80 13.71 6.36
N PRO A 46 18.97 14.15 7.63
CA PRO A 46 19.84 13.56 8.64
C PRO A 46 19.16 12.46 9.47
N GLU A 47 19.99 11.57 10.03
CA GLU A 47 19.60 10.67 11.10
C GLU A 47 19.20 11.48 12.35
N GLU A 48 17.90 11.50 12.67
CA GLU A 48 17.46 11.84 14.02
C GLU A 48 17.57 10.60 14.93
N PRO A 49 17.97 10.79 16.20
CA PRO A 49 18.40 9.72 17.10
C PRO A 49 17.28 8.70 17.41
N PRO A 50 17.62 7.43 17.75
CA PRO A 50 16.64 6.39 17.97
C PRO A 50 15.89 6.62 19.29
N GLY A 51 14.74 7.31 19.20
CA GLY A 51 13.67 7.31 20.20
C GLY A 51 12.83 6.02 20.15
N PRO A 52 11.99 5.76 21.17
CA PRO A 52 11.54 4.42 21.54
C PRO A 52 10.84 3.72 20.36
N ALA A 53 11.48 2.67 19.83
CA ALA A 53 10.96 1.79 18.78
C ALA A 53 10.19 2.53 17.66
N ALA A 54 10.88 3.41 16.94
CA ALA A 54 10.32 4.12 15.80
C ALA A 54 9.49 3.19 14.90
N ASP A 55 8.19 3.43 14.82
CA ASP A 55 7.30 2.70 13.93
C ASP A 55 7.76 2.91 12.49
N THR A 56 8.46 1.90 11.97
CA THR A 56 8.98 1.91 10.60
C THR A 56 7.87 2.32 9.65
N PRO A 57 8.05 3.39 8.85
CA PRO A 57 7.02 3.86 7.92
C PRO A 57 6.65 2.74 6.96
N VAL A 58 5.34 2.51 6.82
CA VAL A 58 4.80 1.51 5.89
C VAL A 58 4.21 2.24 4.71
N THR A 59 4.46 1.73 3.50
CA THR A 59 3.81 2.25 2.30
C THR A 59 2.52 1.49 2.03
N LEU A 60 1.37 2.14 2.16
CA LEU A 60 0.06 1.58 1.84
C LEU A 60 -0.68 2.42 0.81
N ASP A 61 -1.43 1.74 -0.05
CA ASP A 61 -2.34 2.40 -0.98
C ASP A 61 -3.68 2.70 -0.27
N LEU A 62 -4.09 3.96 -0.29
CA LEU A 62 -5.35 4.45 0.23
C LEU A 62 -6.35 4.64 -0.93
N PRO A 63 -7.56 4.06 -0.87
CA PRO A 63 -8.58 4.30 -1.89
C PRO A 63 -8.99 5.78 -1.96
N GLY A 64 -9.22 6.31 -3.16
CA GLY A 64 -9.56 7.72 -3.38
C GLY A 64 -10.78 8.20 -2.58
N LEU A 65 -11.82 7.38 -2.43
CA LEU A 65 -12.99 7.70 -1.59
C LEU A 65 -12.61 7.95 -0.13
N LEU A 66 -11.69 7.15 0.42
CA LEU A 66 -11.19 7.35 1.78
C LEU A 66 -10.34 8.62 1.85
N ALA A 67 -9.51 8.85 0.83
CA ALA A 67 -8.67 10.05 0.75
C ALA A 67 -9.52 11.33 0.72
N ASP A 68 -10.60 11.35 -0.05
CA ASP A 68 -11.50 12.49 -0.15
C ASP A 68 -12.22 12.75 1.19
N HIS A 69 -12.68 11.69 1.85
CA HIS A 69 -13.26 11.78 3.20
C HIS A 69 -12.24 12.33 4.22
N LEU A 70 -11.01 11.79 4.23
CA LEU A 70 -9.95 12.22 5.14
C LEU A 70 -9.44 13.64 4.87
N ARG A 71 -9.55 14.14 3.64
CA ARG A 71 -9.31 15.57 3.38
C ARG A 71 -10.35 16.46 4.04
N ALA A 72 -11.60 16.00 4.10
CA ALA A 72 -12.70 16.77 4.68
C ALA A 72 -12.68 16.72 6.22
N VAL A 73 -12.54 15.52 6.80
CA VAL A 73 -12.71 15.31 8.25
C VAL A 73 -11.44 14.93 9.00
N GLY A 74 -10.35 14.61 8.29
CA GLY A 74 -9.14 14.09 8.93
C GLY A 74 -8.32 15.18 9.61
N ASP A 75 -7.44 14.76 10.51
CA ASP A 75 -6.52 15.65 11.23
C ASP A 75 -5.43 16.21 10.31
N ASP A 76 -4.78 17.31 10.72
CA ASP A 76 -3.75 18.00 9.95
C ASP A 76 -2.57 17.09 9.59
N THR A 77 -2.18 16.17 10.48
CA THR A 77 -1.11 15.20 10.20
C THR A 77 -1.49 14.25 9.07
N ILE A 78 -2.74 13.79 9.03
CA ILE A 78 -3.23 12.92 7.96
C ILE A 78 -3.39 13.71 6.66
N ARG A 79 -3.86 14.96 6.73
CA ARG A 79 -3.91 15.85 5.55
C ARG A 79 -2.53 16.10 4.98
N ALA A 80 -1.53 16.37 5.82
CA ALA A 80 -0.14 16.52 5.41
C ALA A 80 0.40 15.25 4.72
N ALA A 81 0.13 14.07 5.30
CA ALA A 81 0.49 12.80 4.69
C ALA A 81 -0.19 12.60 3.32
N LEU A 82 -1.46 13.00 3.15
CA LEU A 82 -2.18 12.95 1.88
C LEU A 82 -1.60 13.87 0.81
N ILE A 83 -1.06 15.03 1.21
CA ILE A 83 -0.38 15.97 0.31
C ILE A 83 0.95 15.39 -0.17
N LEU A 84 1.71 14.76 0.73
CA LEU A 84 2.97 14.08 0.40
C LEU A 84 2.76 12.76 -0.37
N GLY A 85 1.55 12.22 -0.30
CA GLY A 85 1.16 10.98 -0.96
C GLY A 85 1.15 11.05 -2.48
N ARG A 86 1.54 9.94 -3.14
CA ARG A 86 1.53 9.86 -4.60
C ARG A 86 0.17 9.37 -5.11
N ILE A 87 -0.50 10.18 -5.93
CA ILE A 87 -1.75 9.77 -6.59
C ILE A 87 -1.45 8.77 -7.72
N ILE A 88 -2.14 7.63 -7.71
CA ILE A 88 -2.11 6.57 -8.71
C ILE A 88 -3.49 6.47 -9.35
N ARG A 89 -3.57 6.68 -10.67
CA ARG A 89 -4.82 6.58 -11.42
C ARG A 89 -5.17 5.12 -11.69
N CYS A 90 -6.41 4.74 -11.37
CA CYS A 90 -6.91 3.36 -11.48
C CYS A 90 -8.25 3.37 -12.22
N GLY A 91 -8.22 3.42 -13.55
CA GLY A 91 -9.43 3.46 -14.39
C GLY A 91 -10.33 4.64 -14.04
N LYS A 92 -11.56 4.35 -13.58
CA LYS A 92 -12.55 5.37 -13.16
C LYS A 92 -12.28 5.99 -11.79
N GLY A 93 -11.29 5.49 -11.03
CA GLY A 93 -10.94 5.98 -9.70
C GLY A 93 -9.45 6.29 -9.57
N TYR A 94 -9.03 6.51 -8.33
CA TYR A 94 -7.63 6.69 -7.98
C TYR A 94 -7.34 6.09 -6.60
N SER A 95 -6.07 5.93 -6.29
CA SER A 95 -5.57 5.61 -4.96
C SER A 95 -4.40 6.52 -4.64
N ILE A 96 -4.13 6.76 -3.36
CA ILE A 96 -2.97 7.53 -2.92
C ILE A 96 -2.03 6.57 -2.23
N ARG A 97 -0.80 6.47 -2.73
CA ARG A 97 0.27 5.75 -2.05
C ARG A 97 0.84 6.63 -0.96
N LEU A 98 0.63 6.22 0.29
CA LEU A 98 1.06 6.92 1.49
C LEU A 98 2.16 6.12 2.17
N THR A 99 3.23 6.79 2.54
CA THR A 99 4.29 6.21 3.38
C THR A 99 4.23 6.90 4.74
N MET A 100 3.69 6.20 5.73
CA MET A 100 3.57 6.74 7.09
C MET A 100 3.62 5.63 8.15
N PRO A 101 3.85 5.96 9.43
CA PRO A 101 3.84 4.97 10.51
C PRO A 101 2.52 4.19 10.56
N LEU A 102 2.59 2.91 10.93
CA LEU A 102 1.40 2.05 10.99
C LEU A 102 0.32 2.60 11.93
N GLN A 103 0.71 3.25 13.03
CA GLN A 103 -0.23 3.93 13.94
C GLN A 103 -1.01 5.05 13.25
N LEU A 104 -0.35 5.82 12.37
CA LEU A 104 -1.02 6.86 11.61
C LEU A 104 -1.98 6.27 10.57
N HIS A 105 -1.65 5.09 10.00
CA HIS A 105 -2.60 4.34 9.18
C HIS A 105 -3.83 3.88 9.98
N HIS A 106 -3.66 3.41 11.21
CA HIS A 106 -4.77 3.08 12.10
C HIS A 106 -5.62 4.30 12.48
N ALA A 107 -5.00 5.43 12.80
CA ALA A 107 -5.71 6.68 13.08
C ALA A 107 -6.54 7.15 11.87
N ALA A 108 -5.96 7.12 10.67
CA ALA A 108 -6.68 7.42 9.43
C ALA A 108 -7.85 6.46 9.17
N LEU A 109 -7.68 5.16 9.46
CA LEU A 109 -8.78 4.19 9.36
C LEU A 109 -9.89 4.52 10.38
N HIS A 110 -9.53 4.86 11.62
CA HIS A 110 -10.50 5.22 12.66
C HIS A 110 -11.31 6.47 12.29
N GLN A 111 -10.67 7.52 11.79
CA GLN A 111 -11.34 8.75 11.31
C GLN A 111 -12.23 8.50 10.08
N SER A 112 -12.00 7.39 9.37
CA SER A 112 -12.82 6.97 8.23
C SER A 112 -13.96 6.01 8.62
N ALA A 113 -14.21 5.76 9.91
CA ALA A 113 -15.23 4.80 10.36
C ALA A 113 -16.65 5.11 9.86
N ALA A 114 -16.95 6.39 9.61
CA ALA A 114 -18.22 6.80 9.01
C ALA A 114 -18.51 6.11 7.66
N LEU A 115 -17.47 5.82 6.86
CA LEU A 115 -17.59 5.12 5.58
C LEU A 115 -17.89 3.62 5.71
N ALA A 116 -17.81 3.08 6.93
CA ALA A 116 -18.19 1.70 7.25
C ALA A 116 -19.61 1.59 7.83
N ALA A 117 -20.25 2.70 8.18
CA ALA A 117 -21.56 2.72 8.82
C ALA A 117 -22.68 2.20 7.89
N GLU A 118 -23.82 1.84 8.47
CA GLU A 118 -24.96 1.28 7.72
C GLU A 118 -25.51 2.25 6.66
N GLY A 119 -25.42 3.56 6.91
CA GLY A 119 -25.80 4.62 5.97
C GLY A 119 -24.81 4.89 4.83
N ALA A 120 -23.61 4.30 4.87
CA ALA A 120 -22.60 4.49 3.83
C ALA A 120 -22.93 3.68 2.56
N GLY A 121 -22.55 4.21 1.40
CA GLY A 121 -22.72 3.54 0.11
C GLY A 121 -21.87 2.25 -0.01
N PRO A 122 -22.23 1.33 -0.92
CA PRO A 122 -21.46 0.10 -1.13
C PRO A 122 -19.99 0.33 -1.49
N ALA A 123 -19.69 1.40 -2.22
CA ALA A 123 -18.32 1.75 -2.62
C ALA A 123 -17.47 2.26 -1.45
N GLU A 124 -18.07 3.01 -0.53
CA GLU A 124 -17.44 3.54 0.68
C GLU A 124 -17.07 2.40 1.64
N ARG A 125 -18.03 1.51 1.91
CA ARG A 125 -17.77 0.31 2.72
C ARG A 125 -16.69 -0.57 2.12
N LYS A 126 -16.66 -0.71 0.79
CA LYS A 126 -15.60 -1.44 0.09
C LYS A 126 -14.24 -0.75 0.26
N ALA A 127 -14.18 0.57 0.09
CA ALA A 127 -12.95 1.33 0.28
C ALA A 127 -12.40 1.16 1.69
N TYR A 128 -13.26 1.29 2.71
CA TYR A 128 -12.91 1.06 4.11
C TYR A 128 -12.35 -0.34 4.35
N ARG A 129 -13.06 -1.37 3.91
CA ARG A 129 -12.62 -2.77 4.08
C ARG A 129 -11.30 -3.07 3.39
N VAL A 130 -11.10 -2.53 2.18
CA VAL A 130 -9.84 -2.71 1.44
C VAL A 130 -8.68 -2.09 2.22
N TYR A 131 -8.85 -0.87 2.73
CA TYR A 131 -7.81 -0.20 3.49
C TYR A 131 -7.53 -0.89 4.83
N ALA A 132 -8.57 -1.29 5.57
CA ALA A 132 -8.44 -2.09 6.79
C ALA A 132 -7.66 -3.40 6.56
N THR A 133 -8.00 -4.12 5.48
CA THR A 133 -7.30 -5.36 5.10
C THR A 133 -5.82 -5.13 4.83
N ARG A 134 -5.47 -4.01 4.16
CA ARG A 134 -4.08 -3.63 3.87
C ARG A 134 -3.30 -3.34 5.16
N ILE A 135 -3.90 -2.65 6.11
CA ILE A 135 -3.31 -2.37 7.43
C ILE A 135 -3.05 -3.67 8.18
N THR A 136 -4.05 -4.58 8.25
CA THR A 136 -3.88 -5.89 8.89
C THR A 136 -2.79 -6.72 8.21
N ALA A 137 -2.70 -6.69 6.88
CA ALA A 137 -1.66 -7.39 6.14
C ALA A 137 -0.26 -6.82 6.45
N ALA A 138 -0.11 -5.51 6.56
CA ALA A 138 1.15 -4.87 6.93
C ALA A 138 1.55 -5.15 8.38
N GLN A 139 0.59 -5.16 9.30
CA GLN A 139 0.83 -5.53 10.70
C GLN A 139 1.37 -6.95 10.80
N ARG A 140 0.77 -7.91 10.08
CA ARG A 140 1.23 -9.30 10.05
C ARG A 140 2.63 -9.46 9.48
N GLN A 141 3.00 -8.67 8.46
CA GLN A 141 4.34 -8.69 7.89
C GLN A 141 5.41 -8.17 8.86
N ARG A 142 5.04 -7.29 9.80
CA ARG A 142 5.93 -6.76 10.84
C ARG A 142 6.05 -7.67 12.05
N THR A 143 5.15 -8.62 12.20
CA THR A 143 5.26 -9.70 13.18
C THR A 143 5.64 -11.00 12.48
N PRO A 144 6.83 -11.12 11.83
CA PRO A 144 7.33 -12.44 11.50
C PRO A 144 7.54 -13.17 12.83
N GLY A 145 7.01 -14.39 12.92
CA GLY A 145 6.95 -15.17 14.16
C GLY A 145 8.30 -15.23 14.89
N ASN A 146 8.17 -15.13 16.22
CA ASN A 146 9.17 -15.41 17.25
C ASN A 146 9.83 -16.78 17.07
#